data_AF-A0A2N5XRS8-F1
#
_entry.id   AF-A0A2N5XRS8-F1
#
_cell.length_a   1.000
_cell.length_b   1.000
_cell.length_c   1.000
_cell.angle_alpha   90.00
_cell.angle_beta   90.00
_cell.angle_gamma   90.00
#
_symmetry.space_group_name_H-M   'P 1'
#
loop_
_entity.id
_entity.type
_entity.pdbx_description
1 polymer ?
#
loop_
_entity_poly.entity_id
_entity_poly.type
_entity_poly.pdbx_seq_one_letter_code
_entity_poly.pdbx_strand_id
1 'polypeptide(L)'
;MSNTPIPDSKNSNKQRQTCSNEQDLNIPESGQAAQMALRKKPRRQIPQDQQKFEKNERAGEQKTDCLDHVSIGLIQAACPKTQETIGQQFNSWPDLMKSGHTLKLLIGLGDREFGHGVERQGNLLALVCLAVIAEKALRDPELISHPAAYFRAMIDRAGEEQLNLVKSLHGLCSKTVR
;
A
#
# COMPACT_ATOMS: atom_id res chain seq x y z
N MET A 1 49.49 67.43 8.36
CA MET A 1 48.90 66.36 7.52
C MET A 1 47.41 66.34 7.83
N SER A 2 46.62 66.90 6.93
CA SER A 2 45.17 67.06 7.05
C SER A 2 44.51 66.09 6.08
N ASN A 3 43.45 65.39 6.50
CA ASN A 3 42.44 64.95 5.53
C ASN A 3 41.08 64.71 6.21
N THR A 4 40.09 65.36 5.60
CA THR A 4 38.66 65.40 5.92
C THR A 4 37.92 64.50 4.88
N PRO A 5 36.58 64.47 4.70
CA PRO A 5 35.74 63.27 4.89
C PRO A 5 34.92 62.78 3.64
N ILE A 6 34.36 61.54 3.69
CA ILE A 6 33.09 60.95 3.09
C ILE A 6 32.86 61.08 1.54
N PRO A 7 31.94 60.36 0.81
CA PRO A 7 31.34 58.99 0.80
C PRO A 7 31.61 58.22 -0.53
N ASP A 8 31.12 56.96 -0.71
CA ASP A 8 30.23 56.54 -1.82
C ASP A 8 30.03 55.00 -1.93
N SER A 9 28.81 54.63 -2.36
CA SER A 9 28.35 53.43 -3.10
C SER A 9 28.48 51.98 -2.58
N LYS A 10 27.29 51.43 -2.29
CA LYS A 10 26.64 50.26 -2.92
C LYS A 10 27.51 49.04 -3.25
N ASN A 11 27.20 47.89 -2.62
CA ASN A 11 26.73 46.66 -3.29
C ASN A 11 26.63 45.50 -2.27
N SER A 12 25.42 45.03 -1.95
CA SER A 12 25.22 43.58 -1.85
C SER A 12 23.74 43.21 -1.96
N ASN A 13 23.53 42.09 -2.63
CA ASN A 13 22.33 41.63 -3.33
C ASN A 13 21.26 41.03 -2.40
N LYS A 14 19.99 41.26 -2.81
CA LYS A 14 18.84 40.32 -2.98
C LYS A 14 18.66 39.18 -1.97
N GLN A 15 17.46 38.87 -1.46
CA GLN A 15 16.09 39.32 -1.70
C GLN A 15 15.25 38.72 -0.56
N ARG A 16 14.55 39.56 0.21
CA ARG A 16 13.41 39.15 1.03
C ARG A 16 12.13 39.39 0.20
N GLN A 17 11.20 38.45 0.29
CA GLN A 17 9.75 38.62 0.29
C GLN A 17 9.16 39.78 -0.53
N THR A 18 8.42 39.45 -1.60
CA THR A 18 6.96 39.60 -1.73
C THR A 18 6.58 39.44 -3.20
N CYS A 19 5.64 38.56 -3.52
CA CYS A 19 4.90 38.63 -4.77
C CYS A 19 3.41 38.46 -4.45
N SER A 20 2.72 39.60 -4.34
CA SER A 20 1.39 39.72 -4.92
C SER A 20 1.50 39.48 -6.42
N ASN A 21 0.50 38.82 -7.01
CA ASN A 21 0.14 39.14 -8.38
C ASN A 21 -1.39 39.22 -8.47
N GLU A 22 -1.81 40.38 -8.95
CA GLU A 22 -3.15 40.86 -9.19
C GLU A 22 -3.83 40.00 -10.28
N GLN A 23 -5.13 39.75 -10.15
CA GLN A 23 -6.00 39.61 -11.31
C GLN A 23 -7.30 40.38 -11.06
N ASP A 24 -7.37 41.53 -11.75
CA ASP A 24 -8.55 42.34 -11.98
C ASP A 24 -9.52 41.59 -12.89
N LEU A 25 -10.74 41.32 -12.42
CA LEU A 25 -11.90 41.05 -13.26
C LEU A 25 -13.15 41.64 -12.60
N ASN A 26 -13.40 42.91 -12.93
CA ASN A 26 -14.69 43.53 -13.25
C ASN A 26 -15.96 42.87 -12.66
N ILE A 27 -16.55 43.53 -11.67
CA ILE A 27 -17.93 43.28 -11.22
C ILE A 27 -18.88 43.91 -12.25
N PRO A 28 -19.95 43.20 -12.66
CA PRO A 28 -21.24 43.86 -12.59
C PRO A 28 -22.28 43.07 -11.78
N GLU A 29 -23.03 43.88 -11.06
CA GLU A 29 -24.12 43.64 -10.15
C GLU A 29 -25.34 42.96 -10.82
N SER A 30 -25.78 41.84 -10.27
CA SER A 30 -27.13 41.27 -10.33
C SER A 30 -27.13 40.04 -9.44
N GLY A 31 -28.00 39.82 -8.47
CA GLY A 31 -29.28 40.41 -8.18
C GLY A 31 -30.07 39.29 -7.49
N GLN A 32 -30.21 39.42 -6.17
CA GLN A 32 -31.22 38.77 -5.33
C GLN A 32 -31.14 37.24 -5.05
N ALA A 33 -31.50 36.97 -3.79
CA ALA A 33 -32.18 35.78 -3.29
C ALA A 33 -31.36 34.49 -3.15
N ALA A 34 -30.77 34.29 -1.97
CA ALA A 34 -31.46 33.52 -0.93
C ALA A 34 -30.58 33.42 0.32
N GLN A 35 -30.99 34.14 1.35
CA GLN A 35 -30.82 33.67 2.72
C GLN A 35 -31.37 32.24 2.77
N MET A 36 -30.65 31.28 3.34
CA MET A 36 -31.21 30.17 4.12
C MET A 36 -30.09 29.35 4.74
N ALA A 37 -30.25 29.16 6.04
CA ALA A 37 -29.50 28.29 6.92
C ALA A 37 -29.38 26.84 6.41
N LEU A 38 -28.26 26.19 6.71
CA LEU A 38 -28.18 25.13 7.73
C LEU A 38 -26.84 24.38 7.62
N ARG A 39 -26.01 24.42 8.66
CA ARG A 39 -24.91 23.45 8.85
C ARG A 39 -25.52 22.05 8.92
N LYS A 40 -25.46 21.29 7.82
CA LYS A 40 -25.87 19.89 7.81
C LYS A 40 -24.63 19.01 7.69
N LYS A 41 -24.34 18.28 8.77
CA LYS A 41 -23.34 17.20 8.79
C LYS A 41 -23.70 16.19 7.69
N PRO A 42 -22.79 15.75 6.82
CA PRO A 42 -22.97 14.48 6.15
C PRO A 42 -22.64 13.38 7.17
N ARG A 43 -23.68 12.85 7.82
CA ARG A 43 -23.71 11.43 8.19
C ARG A 43 -23.36 10.70 6.89
N ARG A 44 -22.15 10.14 6.81
CA ARG A 44 -21.84 9.14 5.79
C ARG A 44 -22.77 7.97 6.08
N GLN A 45 -23.89 7.92 5.35
CA GLN A 45 -24.59 6.68 5.10
C GLN A 45 -23.55 5.80 4.43
N ILE A 46 -23.20 4.72 5.10
CA ILE A 46 -22.47 3.61 4.52
C ILE A 46 -23.49 2.97 3.59
N PRO A 47 -23.34 3.00 2.25
CA PRO A 47 -23.91 1.92 1.49
C PRO A 47 -23.13 0.70 1.96
N GLN A 48 -23.82 -0.27 2.55
CA GLN A 48 -23.35 -1.65 2.51
C GLN A 48 -23.34 -2.03 1.03
N ASP A 49 -22.31 -1.58 0.32
CA ASP A 49 -21.91 -2.18 -0.94
C ASP A 49 -21.34 -3.52 -0.53
N GLN A 50 -22.25 -4.48 -0.52
CA GLN A 50 -21.99 -5.90 -0.54
C GLN A 50 -20.92 -6.09 -1.61
N GLN A 51 -19.66 -6.22 -1.18
CA GLN A 51 -18.52 -6.57 -2.03
C GLN A 51 -18.88 -7.88 -2.70
N LYS A 52 -19.56 -7.76 -3.82
CA LYS A 52 -19.78 -8.80 -4.78
C LYS A 52 -18.39 -8.99 -5.35
N PHE A 53 -17.66 -9.95 -4.78
CA PHE A 53 -16.52 -10.57 -5.43
C PHE A 53 -17.07 -11.26 -6.68
N GLU A 54 -17.38 -10.45 -7.68
CA GLU A 54 -17.67 -10.93 -9.02
C GLU A 54 -16.37 -11.58 -9.48
N LYS A 55 -16.50 -12.89 -9.64
CA LYS A 55 -15.58 -13.81 -10.29
C LYS A 55 -15.10 -13.16 -11.59
N ASN A 56 -13.99 -12.42 -11.51
CA ASN A 56 -13.37 -11.84 -12.69
C ASN A 56 -12.63 -12.96 -13.43
N GLU A 57 -13.39 -13.76 -14.19
CA GLU A 57 -12.87 -14.78 -15.12
C GLU A 57 -12.31 -14.14 -16.40
N ARG A 58 -11.70 -12.95 -16.29
CA ARG A 58 -11.02 -12.25 -17.37
C ARG A 58 -9.80 -11.49 -16.83
N ALA A 59 -8.87 -12.22 -16.24
CA ALA A 59 -7.47 -11.81 -16.21
C ALA A 59 -6.70 -12.84 -17.05
N GLY A 60 -5.98 -12.37 -18.06
CA GLY A 60 -5.45 -13.16 -19.16
C GLY A 60 -4.65 -14.38 -18.72
N GLU A 61 -4.74 -15.42 -19.54
CA GLU A 61 -3.92 -16.63 -19.53
C GLU A 61 -2.44 -16.31 -19.80
N GLN A 62 -1.77 -15.54 -18.95
CA GLN A 62 -0.30 -15.49 -18.93
C GLN A 62 0.16 -15.26 -17.48
N LYS A 63 0.93 -16.23 -16.97
CA LYS A 63 1.72 -16.23 -15.72
C LYS A 63 1.14 -17.01 -14.53
N THR A 64 1.11 -18.33 -14.64
CA THR A 64 0.85 -19.25 -13.51
C THR A 64 2.08 -19.98 -12.98
N ASP A 65 3.26 -19.87 -13.60
CA ASP A 65 4.43 -20.68 -13.20
C ASP A 65 4.86 -20.48 -11.74
N CYS A 66 4.65 -19.28 -11.18
CA CYS A 66 5.03 -18.98 -9.80
C CYS A 66 4.17 -19.72 -8.76
N LEU A 67 2.92 -20.03 -9.08
CA LEU A 67 1.99 -20.76 -8.21
C LEU A 67 1.94 -22.26 -8.52
N ASP A 68 2.34 -22.69 -9.71
CA ASP A 68 2.25 -24.10 -10.13
C ASP A 68 3.05 -25.05 -9.24
N HIS A 69 4.08 -24.55 -8.57
CA HIS A 69 4.88 -25.31 -7.60
C HIS A 69 4.52 -25.04 -6.12
N VAL A 70 3.53 -24.18 -5.85
CA VAL A 70 3.12 -23.81 -4.48
C VAL A 70 1.82 -24.52 -4.11
N SER A 71 1.92 -25.49 -3.20
CA SER A 71 0.76 -26.17 -2.62
C SER A 71 0.22 -25.45 -1.39
N ILE A 72 -1.09 -25.52 -1.14
CA ILE A 72 -1.71 -24.97 0.08
C ILE A 72 -1.08 -25.55 1.36
N GLY A 73 -0.75 -26.86 1.35
CA GLY A 73 -0.06 -27.52 2.47
C GLY A 73 1.35 -26.98 2.73
N LEU A 74 2.05 -26.49 1.69
CA LEU A 74 3.35 -25.84 1.85
C LEU A 74 3.20 -24.48 2.55
N ILE A 75 2.16 -23.72 2.19
CA ILE A 75 1.85 -22.43 2.85
C ILE A 75 1.47 -22.66 4.31
N GLN A 76 0.66 -23.68 4.59
CA GLN A 76 0.30 -24.07 5.96
C GLN A 76 1.53 -24.41 6.79
N ALA A 77 2.43 -25.25 6.26
CA ALA A 77 3.66 -25.62 6.97
C ALA A 77 4.64 -24.44 7.12
N ALA A 78 4.67 -23.53 6.15
CA ALA A 78 5.57 -22.38 6.16
C ALA A 78 5.11 -21.24 7.08
N CYS A 79 3.79 -21.10 7.31
CA CYS A 79 3.19 -19.96 8.01
C CYS A 79 2.53 -20.27 9.37
N PRO A 80 3.14 -21.06 10.28
CA PRO A 80 2.50 -21.44 11.53
C PRO A 80 2.30 -20.27 12.50
N LYS A 81 3.24 -19.31 12.57
CA LYS A 81 3.12 -18.18 13.51
C LYS A 81 2.01 -17.22 13.09
N THR A 82 1.87 -17.04 11.79
CA THR A 82 0.78 -16.27 11.19
C THR A 82 -0.57 -16.90 11.52
N GLN A 83 -0.70 -18.22 11.36
CA GLN A 83 -1.93 -18.96 11.68
C GLN A 83 -2.30 -18.87 13.16
N GLU A 84 -1.32 -18.98 14.05
CA GLU A 84 -1.49 -18.81 15.49
C GLU A 84 -1.97 -17.38 15.83
N THR A 85 -1.36 -16.37 15.21
CA THR A 85 -1.66 -14.95 15.48
C THR A 85 -3.06 -14.55 15.00
N ILE A 86 -3.48 -15.02 13.84
CA ILE A 86 -4.82 -14.74 13.29
C ILE A 86 -5.91 -15.68 13.83
N GLY A 87 -5.52 -16.77 14.50
CA GLY A 87 -6.44 -17.79 15.01
C GLY A 87 -7.15 -18.61 13.91
N GLN A 88 -6.58 -18.68 12.71
CA GLN A 88 -7.19 -19.36 11.56
C GLN A 88 -6.15 -20.19 10.81
N GLN A 89 -6.52 -21.42 10.45
CA GLN A 89 -5.68 -22.31 9.65
C GLN A 89 -5.95 -22.14 8.15
N PHE A 90 -4.92 -22.36 7.34
CA PHE A 90 -4.95 -22.29 5.88
C PHE A 90 -5.15 -23.68 5.29
N ASN A 91 -6.32 -24.27 5.53
CA ASN A 91 -6.64 -25.62 5.04
C ASN A 91 -7.03 -25.63 3.56
N SER A 92 -7.46 -24.49 3.03
CA SER A 92 -7.87 -24.34 1.63
C SER A 92 -7.57 -22.93 1.10
N TRP A 93 -7.48 -22.79 -0.23
CA TRP A 93 -7.32 -21.48 -0.87
C TRP A 93 -8.42 -20.48 -0.50
N PRO A 94 -9.71 -20.86 -0.45
CA PRO A 94 -10.77 -19.97 0.05
C PRO A 94 -10.54 -19.51 1.50
N ASP A 95 -10.00 -20.36 2.37
CA ASP A 95 -9.72 -19.97 3.76
C ASP A 95 -8.60 -18.94 3.83
N LEU A 96 -7.57 -19.09 2.99
CA LEU A 96 -6.55 -18.06 2.83
C LEU A 96 -7.16 -16.74 2.33
N MET A 97 -8.06 -16.78 1.35
CA MET A 97 -8.76 -15.58 0.86
C MET A 97 -9.60 -14.90 1.95
N LYS A 98 -10.33 -15.66 2.77
CA LYS A 98 -11.09 -15.14 3.92
C LYS A 98 -10.17 -14.44 4.92
N SER A 99 -8.98 -15.01 5.16
CA SER A 99 -7.98 -14.41 6.06
C SER A 99 -7.29 -13.17 5.48
N GLY A 100 -7.44 -12.89 4.19
CA GLY A 100 -6.72 -11.83 3.49
C GLY A 100 -6.91 -10.44 4.10
N HIS A 101 -8.11 -10.11 4.59
CA HIS A 101 -8.35 -8.85 5.28
C HIS A 101 -7.56 -8.75 6.60
N THR A 102 -7.60 -9.81 7.42
CA THR A 102 -6.87 -9.89 8.68
C THR A 102 -5.35 -9.81 8.46
N LEU A 103 -4.83 -10.49 7.43
CA LEU A 103 -3.42 -10.45 7.06
C LEU A 103 -2.96 -9.04 6.65
N LYS A 104 -3.81 -8.30 5.92
CA LYS A 104 -3.52 -6.91 5.56
C LYS A 104 -3.43 -6.01 6.80
N LEU A 105 -4.36 -6.16 7.73
CA LEU A 105 -4.35 -5.43 9.00
C LEU A 105 -3.13 -5.76 9.85
N LEU A 106 -2.78 -7.04 9.95
CA LEU A 106 -1.62 -7.51 10.71
C LEU A 106 -0.32 -6.86 10.22
N ILE A 107 -0.21 -6.65 8.91
CA ILE A 107 0.98 -6.12 8.25
C ILE A 107 0.94 -4.59 8.08
N GLY A 108 -0.21 -3.96 8.33
CA GLY A 108 -0.42 -2.54 8.09
C GLY A 108 -0.43 -2.19 6.59
N LEU A 109 -0.91 -3.10 5.74
CA LEU A 109 -0.97 -2.92 4.29
C LEU A 109 -2.36 -2.43 3.85
N GLY A 110 -2.41 -1.31 3.14
CA GLY A 110 -3.66 -0.74 2.64
C GLY A 110 -4.25 -1.48 1.44
N ASP A 111 -5.54 -1.25 1.18
CA ASP A 111 -6.24 -1.89 0.05
C ASP A 111 -5.68 -1.47 -1.31
N ARG A 112 -5.13 -0.25 -1.42
CA ARG A 112 -4.53 0.25 -2.67
C ARG A 112 -3.25 -0.51 -3.00
N GLU A 113 -2.38 -0.70 -2.03
CA GLU A 113 -1.13 -1.45 -2.21
C GLU A 113 -1.42 -2.90 -2.55
N PHE A 114 -2.41 -3.51 -1.89
CA PHE A 114 -2.84 -4.86 -2.20
C PHE A 114 -3.43 -4.98 -3.61
N GLY A 115 -4.33 -4.05 -3.98
CA GLY A 115 -4.95 -3.99 -5.30
C GLY A 115 -3.94 -3.95 -6.43
N HIS A 116 -2.86 -3.16 -6.29
CA HIS A 116 -1.76 -3.16 -7.26
C HIS A 116 -1.13 -4.56 -7.44
N GLY A 117 -0.96 -5.31 -6.35
CA GLY A 117 -0.47 -6.70 -6.42
C GLY A 117 -1.43 -7.63 -7.15
N VAL A 118 -2.73 -7.49 -6.90
CA VAL A 118 -3.78 -8.26 -7.56
C VAL A 118 -3.86 -7.96 -9.05
N GLU A 119 -3.74 -6.69 -9.45
CA GLU A 119 -3.76 -6.27 -10.86
C GLU A 119 -2.55 -6.82 -11.63
N ARG A 120 -1.38 -6.89 -11.00
CA ARG A 120 -0.13 -7.31 -11.63
C ARG A 120 0.02 -8.83 -11.74
N GLN A 121 -0.39 -9.56 -10.71
CA GLN A 121 -0.04 -10.98 -10.54
C GLN A 121 -1.23 -11.88 -10.21
N GLY A 122 -2.41 -11.30 -10.03
CA GLY A 122 -3.59 -12.03 -9.57
C GLY A 122 -3.69 -12.11 -8.05
N ASN A 123 -4.92 -12.41 -7.61
CA ASN A 123 -5.32 -12.37 -6.21
C ASN A 123 -4.60 -13.43 -5.35
N LEU A 124 -4.48 -14.65 -5.87
CA LEU A 124 -3.87 -15.75 -5.13
C LEU A 124 -2.39 -15.50 -4.85
N LEU A 125 -1.61 -15.05 -5.85
CA LEU A 125 -0.19 -14.75 -5.64
C LEU A 125 -0.02 -13.62 -4.62
N ALA A 126 -0.81 -12.56 -4.74
CA ALA A 126 -0.79 -11.45 -3.78
C ALA A 126 -1.07 -11.92 -2.34
N LEU A 127 -2.05 -12.81 -2.14
CA LEU A 127 -2.35 -13.39 -0.83
C LEU A 127 -1.21 -14.28 -0.29
N VAL A 128 -0.59 -15.10 -1.13
CA VAL A 128 0.55 -15.94 -0.73
C VAL A 128 1.72 -15.07 -0.31
N CYS A 129 2.05 -14.05 -1.11
CA CYS A 129 3.09 -13.08 -0.78
C CYS A 129 2.79 -12.39 0.56
N LEU A 130 1.54 -12.01 0.80
CA LEU A 130 1.11 -11.38 2.04
C LEU A 130 1.29 -12.32 3.25
N ALA A 131 0.91 -13.59 3.13
CA ALA A 131 1.10 -14.59 4.19
C ALA A 131 2.59 -14.83 4.50
N VAL A 132 3.45 -14.89 3.48
CA VAL A 132 4.91 -15.01 3.64
C VAL A 132 5.50 -13.81 4.37
N ILE A 133 5.03 -12.60 4.06
CA ILE A 133 5.49 -11.37 4.72
C ILE A 133 5.02 -11.32 6.16
N ALA A 134 3.77 -11.72 6.43
CA ALA A 134 3.26 -11.86 7.78
C ALA A 134 4.11 -12.81 8.62
N GLU A 135 4.42 -13.97 8.08
CA GLU A 135 5.24 -14.94 8.80
C GLU A 135 6.64 -14.40 9.09
N LYS A 136 7.28 -13.77 8.09
CA LYS A 136 8.62 -13.19 8.27
C LYS A 136 8.61 -12.03 9.27
N ALA A 137 7.60 -11.17 9.23
CA ALA A 137 7.49 -10.02 10.12
C ALA A 137 7.27 -10.46 11.58
N LEU A 138 6.52 -11.55 11.80
CA LEU A 138 6.29 -12.12 13.12
C LEU A 138 7.52 -12.83 13.69
N ARG A 139 8.33 -13.46 12.85
CA ARG A 139 9.55 -14.17 13.28
C ARG A 139 10.73 -13.23 13.52
N ASP A 140 10.95 -12.31 12.59
CA ASP A 140 12.11 -11.44 12.56
C ASP A 140 11.65 -9.99 12.29
N PRO A 141 11.07 -9.29 13.29
CA PRO A 141 10.52 -7.95 13.10
C PRO A 141 11.59 -6.92 12.69
N GLU A 142 12.86 -7.15 13.03
CA GLU A 142 13.97 -6.26 12.66
C GLU A 142 14.34 -6.35 11.17
N LEU A 143 14.03 -7.46 10.49
CA LEU A 143 14.36 -7.67 9.08
C LEU A 143 13.38 -7.01 8.12
N ILE A 144 12.16 -6.69 8.58
CA ILE A 144 11.11 -6.08 7.77
C ILE A 144 10.70 -4.74 8.38
N SER A 145 11.52 -3.72 8.16
CA SER A 145 11.21 -2.36 8.63
C SER A 145 10.00 -1.75 7.90
N HIS A 146 9.78 -2.13 6.64
CA HIS A 146 8.70 -1.60 5.79
C HIS A 146 7.97 -2.71 5.02
N PRO A 147 6.95 -3.34 5.62
CA PRO A 147 6.28 -4.49 5.03
C PRO A 147 5.59 -4.21 3.69
N ALA A 148 5.00 -3.02 3.52
CA ALA A 148 4.37 -2.62 2.26
C ALA A 148 5.39 -2.45 1.10
N ALA A 149 6.56 -1.89 1.39
CA ALA A 149 7.64 -1.78 0.40
C ALA A 149 8.17 -3.16 0.01
N TYR A 150 8.30 -4.06 1.00
CA TYR A 150 8.72 -5.43 0.77
C TYR A 150 7.69 -6.22 -0.06
N PHE A 151 6.39 -6.03 0.20
CA PHE A 151 5.30 -6.60 -0.62
C PHE A 151 5.42 -6.16 -2.08
N ARG A 152 5.55 -4.85 -2.33
CA ARG A 152 5.71 -4.34 -3.69
C ARG A 152 6.93 -4.94 -4.39
N ALA A 153 8.08 -4.99 -3.72
CA ALA A 153 9.27 -5.62 -4.26
C ALA A 153 9.09 -7.12 -4.57
N MET A 154 8.27 -7.83 -3.77
CA MET A 154 7.95 -9.24 -4.03
C MET A 154 7.06 -9.40 -5.28
N ILE A 155 6.05 -8.53 -5.44
CA ILE A 155 5.19 -8.47 -6.63
C ILE A 155 5.97 -8.11 -7.89
N ASP A 156 6.89 -7.15 -7.80
CA ASP A 156 7.73 -6.74 -8.93
C ASP A 156 8.65 -7.89 -9.38
N ARG A 157 9.27 -8.60 -8.42
CA ARG A 157 10.10 -9.80 -8.71
C ARG A 157 9.30 -10.95 -9.31
N ALA A 158 8.04 -11.13 -8.92
CA ALA A 158 7.16 -12.09 -9.58
C ALA A 158 6.93 -11.70 -11.05
N GLY A 159 6.88 -10.40 -11.34
CA GLY A 159 6.77 -9.83 -12.69
C GLY A 159 7.97 -10.09 -13.58
N GLU A 160 9.13 -10.32 -13.00
CA GLU A 160 10.40 -10.56 -13.70
C GLU A 160 10.82 -12.04 -13.69
N GLU A 161 9.98 -12.96 -13.19
CA GLU A 161 10.29 -14.40 -12.98
C GLU A 161 11.46 -14.65 -12.01
N GLN A 162 11.87 -13.61 -11.28
CA GLN A 162 12.93 -13.67 -10.28
C GLN A 162 12.42 -14.12 -8.91
N LEU A 163 11.10 -14.26 -8.74
CA LEU A 163 10.51 -14.68 -7.47
C LEU A 163 10.42 -16.20 -7.36
N ASN A 164 11.35 -16.79 -6.60
CA ASN A 164 11.24 -18.19 -6.21
C ASN A 164 10.47 -18.32 -4.88
N LEU A 165 9.13 -18.38 -4.97
CA LEU A 165 8.24 -18.58 -3.82
C LEU A 165 8.50 -19.90 -3.11
N VAL A 166 8.77 -20.96 -3.87
CA VAL A 166 9.06 -22.30 -3.33
C VAL A 166 10.28 -22.25 -2.42
N LYS A 167 11.40 -21.67 -2.87
CA LYS A 167 12.59 -21.48 -2.02
C LYS A 167 12.29 -20.64 -0.79
N SER A 168 11.47 -19.60 -0.92
CA SER A 168 11.09 -18.73 0.20
C SER A 168 10.27 -19.48 1.26
N LEU A 169 9.28 -20.27 0.83
CA LEU A 169 8.44 -21.09 1.70
C LEU A 169 9.22 -22.23 2.35
N HIS A 170 10.03 -22.96 1.58
CA HIS A 170 10.93 -23.98 2.14
C HIS A 170 11.91 -23.39 3.15
N GLY A 171 12.45 -22.20 2.89
CA GLY A 171 13.30 -21.49 3.85
C GLY A 171 12.59 -21.16 5.16
N LEU A 172 11.27 -20.91 5.14
CA LEU A 172 10.46 -20.72 6.34
C LEU A 172 10.18 -22.05 7.06
N CYS A 173 9.86 -23.12 6.32
CA CYS A 173 9.68 -24.46 6.88
C CYS A 173 10.95 -24.92 7.62
N SER A 174 12.13 -24.77 7.01
CA SER A 174 13.40 -25.19 7.61
C SER A 174 13.77 -24.42 8.88
N LYS A 175 13.31 -23.17 9.01
CA LYS A 175 13.52 -22.33 10.20
C LYS A 175 12.48 -22.56 11.31
N THR A 176 11.45 -23.36 11.06
CA THR A 176 10.39 -23.68 12.02
C THR A 176 10.81 -24.77 13.01
N VAL A 177 11.93 -25.46 12.76
CA VAL A 177 12.49 -26.46 13.68
C VAL A 177 13.47 -25.78 14.64
N ARG A 178 12.98 -25.08 15.67
CA ARG A 178 13.71 -24.84 16.93
C ARG A 178 12.74 -24.63 18.08
#